data_AF-A0AAW7VYV6-F1
#
_entry.id   AF-A0AAW7VYV6-F1
#
_cell.length_a   1.000
_cell.length_b   1.000
_cell.length_c   1.000
_cell.angle_alpha   90.00
_cell.angle_beta   90.00
_cell.angle_gamma   90.00
#
_symmetry.space_group_name_H-M   'P 1'
#
loop_
_entity.id
_entity.type
_entity.pdbx_description
1 polymer ?
#
loop_
_entity_poly.entity_id
_entity_poly.type
_entity_poly.pdbx_seq_one_letter_code
_entity_poly.pdbx_strand_id
1 'polypeptide(L)' 'MVTTVYTITDETGRECSKCIATKKAMDRRGITYQVREMTEAEREAFKKAGHLSAPIVVTEADTWAGFRPDKILTLPGRES' A
#
# COMPACT_ATOMS: atom_id res chain seq x y z
N MET A 1 -15.92 0.75 -0.91
CA MET A 1 -14.69 -0.06 -1.06
C MET A 1 -13.54 0.62 -0.36
N VAL A 2 -12.96 -0.02 0.65
CA VAL A 2 -11.83 0.53 1.41
C VAL A 2 -10.51 -0.06 0.91
N THR A 3 -9.65 0.78 0.34
CA THR A 3 -8.27 0.41 0.03
C THR A 3 -7.39 0.84 1.19
N THR A 4 -6.62 -0.07 1.78
CA THR A 4 -5.67 0.25 2.85
C THR A 4 -4.24 0.05 2.33
N VAL A 5 -3.46 1.12 2.40
CA VAL A 5 -2.04 1.13 2.07
C VAL A 5 -1.24 1.08 3.36
N TYR A 6 -0.65 -0.08 3.60
CA TYR A 6 0.27 -0.32 4.67
C TYR A 6 1.66 0.20 4.31
N THR A 7 2.14 1.19 5.07
CA THR A 7 3.43 1.83 4.87
C THR A 7 4.43 1.39 5.93
N ILE A 8 5.70 1.54 5.60
CA ILE A 8 6.79 1.35 6.54
C ILE A 8 7.60 2.63 6.60
N THR A 9 8.06 2.91 7.80
CA THR A 9 8.97 3.99 8.07
C THR A 9 10.32 3.37 8.43
N ASP A 10 11.37 3.93 7.87
CA ASP A 10 12.74 3.58 8.18
C ASP A 10 13.11 3.99 9.62
N GLU A 11 14.20 3.44 10.16
CA GLU A 11 14.75 3.81 11.47
C GLU A 11 15.05 5.31 11.61
N THR A 12 15.22 6.03 10.49
CA THR A 12 15.37 7.50 10.47
C THR A 12 14.04 8.26 10.36
N GLY A 13 12.89 7.60 10.49
CA GLY A 13 11.59 8.25 10.37
C GLY A 13 11.20 8.60 8.93
N ARG A 14 11.93 8.08 7.93
CA ARG A 14 11.64 8.34 6.51
C ARG A 14 10.71 7.28 5.94
N GLU A 15 9.62 7.73 5.34
CA GLU A 15 8.73 6.84 4.61
C GLU A 15 9.45 6.22 3.41
N CYS A 16 9.28 4.91 3.22
CA CYS A 16 9.87 4.19 2.09
C CYS A 16 9.47 4.82 0.73
N SER A 17 10.43 4.96 -0.19
CA SER A 17 10.20 5.59 -1.50
C SER A 17 9.11 4.89 -2.32
N LYS A 18 8.94 3.57 -2.17
CA LYS A 18 7.85 2.81 -2.83
C LYS A 18 6.48 3.12 -2.23
N CYS A 19 6.41 3.42 -0.93
CA CYS A 19 5.17 3.86 -0.27
C CYS A 19 4.72 5.21 -0.83
N ILE A 20 5.66 6.16 -0.93
CA ILE A 20 5.42 7.48 -1.53
C ILE A 20 4.91 7.34 -2.97
N ALA A 21 5.57 6.49 -3.78
CA ALA A 21 5.18 6.26 -5.17
C ALA A 21 3.76 5.69 -5.30
N THR A 22 3.40 4.74 -4.44
CA THR A 22 2.06 4.12 -4.41
C THR A 22 0.98 5.14 -4.07
N LYS A 23 1.19 5.94 -3.01
CA LYS A 23 0.25 7.01 -2.61
C LYS A 23 0.06 8.04 -3.73
N LYS A 24 1.15 8.47 -4.36
CA LYS A 24 1.09 9.39 -5.52
C LYS A 24 0.31 8.80 -6.69
N ALA A 25 0.49 7.52 -6.99
CA ALA A 25 -0.21 6.87 -8.09
C ALA A 25 -1.72 6.74 -7.81
N MET A 26 -2.10 6.45 -6.57
CA MET A 26 -3.51 6.40 -6.17
C MET A 26 -4.16 7.79 -6.17
N ASP A 27 -3.45 8.79 -5.63
CA ASP A 27 -3.90 10.19 -5.59
C ASP A 27 -4.13 10.76 -7.00
N ARG A 28 -3.19 10.52 -7.93
CA ARG A 28 -3.33 10.88 -9.34
C ARG A 28 -4.57 10.30 -10.02
N ARG A 29 -5.12 9.22 -9.48
CA ARG A 29 -6.31 8.55 -10.02
C ARG A 29 -7.57 8.87 -9.22
N GLY A 30 -7.46 9.67 -8.16
CA GLY A 30 -8.56 9.96 -7.26
C GLY A 30 -9.10 8.72 -6.55
N ILE A 31 -8.26 7.71 -6.32
CA ILE A 31 -8.66 6.52 -5.56
C ILE A 31 -8.71 6.90 -4.08
N THR A 32 -9.78 6.53 -3.39
CA THR A 32 -9.86 6.71 -1.94
C THR A 32 -9.15 5.55 -1.24
N TYR A 33 -8.12 5.87 -0.48
CA TYR A 33 -7.35 4.91 0.30
C TYR A 33 -7.04 5.43 1.70
N GLN A 34 -6.82 4.50 2.63
CA GLN A 34 -6.34 4.77 3.98
C GLN A 34 -4.87 4.43 4.07
N VAL A 35 -4.10 5.26 4.75
CA VAL A 35 -2.69 4.99 5.03
C VAL A 35 -2.58 4.50 6.46
N ARG A 36 -1.92 3.37 6.66
CA ARG A 36 -1.66 2.80 7.98
C ARG A 36 -0.21 2.38 8.08
N GLU A 37 0.47 2.79 9.13
CA GLU A 37 1.83 2.30 9.39
C GLU A 37 1.77 0.85 9.89
N MET A 38 2.60 -0.01 9.32
CA MET A 38 2.73 -1.39 9.76
C MET A 38 3.50 -1.44 11.07
N THR A 39 2.93 -2.11 12.05
CA THR A 39 3.68 -2.52 13.24
C THR A 39 4.72 -3.57 12.88
N GLU A 40 5.75 -3.73 13.73
CA GLU A 40 6.78 -4.75 13.52
C GLU A 40 6.19 -6.17 13.45
N ALA A 41 5.18 -6.46 14.27
CA ALA A 41 4.46 -7.73 14.25
C ALA A 41 3.73 -7.98 12.91
N GLU A 42 3.04 -6.96 12.37
CA GLU A 42 2.41 -7.05 11.04
C GLU A 42 3.47 -7.26 9.96
N ARG A 43 4.57 -6.51 10.02
CA ARG A 43 5.68 -6.62 9.06
C ARG A 43 6.20 -8.04 8.98
N GLU A 44 6.45 -8.68 10.13
CA GLU A 44 6.89 -10.07 10.20
C GLU A 44 5.80 -11.05 9.75
N ALA A 45 4.52 -10.80 10.05
CA ALA A 45 3.41 -11.62 9.57
C ALA A 45 3.32 -11.61 8.03
N PHE A 46 3.38 -10.43 7.43
CA PHE A 46 3.36 -10.27 5.97
C PHE A 46 4.61 -10.86 5.30
N LYS A 47 5.78 -10.70 5.93
CA LYS A 47 7.02 -11.33 5.48
C LYS A 47 6.89 -12.86 5.44
N LYS A 48 6.27 -13.47 6.46
CA LYS A 48 5.95 -14.91 6.49
C LYS A 48 4.94 -15.32 5.42
N ALA A 49 4.01 -14.44 5.07
CA ALA A 49 3.08 -14.65 3.95
C ALA A 49 3.73 -14.48 2.56
N GLY A 50 5.03 -14.14 2.48
CA GLY A 50 5.76 -13.93 1.23
C GLY A 50 5.75 -12.48 0.72
N HIS A 51 5.16 -11.55 1.48
CA HIS A 51 5.12 -10.13 1.16
C HIS A 51 6.38 -9.43 1.70
N LEU A 52 7.49 -9.58 0.98
CA LEU A 52 8.81 -9.08 1.37
C LEU A 52 9.05 -7.60 1.01
N SER A 53 8.09 -6.92 0.38
CA SER A 53 8.24 -5.56 -0.13
C SER A 53 7.12 -4.66 0.33
N ALA A 54 7.47 -3.52 0.94
CA ALA A 54 6.52 -2.46 1.20
C ALA A 54 6.34 -1.54 -0.02
N PRO A 55 5.19 -0.85 -0.16
CA PRO A 55 4.00 -0.93 0.71
C PRO A 55 3.21 -2.22 0.48
N ILE A 56 2.34 -2.58 1.43
CA ILE A 56 1.33 -3.63 1.20
C ILE A 56 0.00 -2.94 0.96
N VAL A 57 -0.62 -3.24 -0.17
CA VAL A 57 -1.93 -2.69 -0.49
C VAL A 57 -2.94 -3.81 -0.32
N VAL A 58 -3.89 -3.57 0.58
CA VAL A 58 -5.01 -4.47 0.86
C VAL A 58 -6.27 -3.79 0.32
N THR A 59 -6.99 -4.51 -0.53
CA THR A 59 -8.31 -4.10 -1.03
C THR A 59 -9.30 -5.22 -0.77
N GLU A 60 -10.60 -4.96 -0.98
CA GLU A 60 -11.63 -5.99 -0.79
C GLU A 60 -11.49 -7.18 -1.76
N ALA A 61 -10.87 -6.95 -2.93
CA ALA A 61 -10.75 -7.97 -3.98
C ALA A 61 -9.36 -8.61 -4.09
N ASP A 62 -8.30 -7.86 -3.74
CA ASP A 62 -6.92 -8.28 -3.97
C ASP A 62 -5.99 -7.70 -2.89
N THR A 63 -4.89 -8.40 -2.62
CA THR A 63 -3.82 -7.91 -1.74
C THR A 63 -2.49 -8.15 -2.41
N TRP A 64 -1.65 -7.12 -2.48
CA TRP A 64 -0.32 -7.23 -3.07
C TRP A 64 0.73 -6.43 -2.32
N ALA A 65 1.98 -6.81 -2.54
CA ALA A 65 3.15 -6.19 -1.94
C ALA A 65 3.98 -5.44 -3.00
N GLY A 66 4.55 -4.32 -2.60
CA GLY A 66 5.36 -3.44 -3.44
C GLY A 66 4.57 -2.49 -4.32
N PHE A 67 5.29 -1.58 -4.97
CA PHE A 67 4.71 -0.63 -5.92
C PHE A 67 4.31 -1.35 -7.22
N ARG A 68 3.01 -1.53 -7.41
CA ARG A 68 2.41 -2.16 -8.60
C ARG A 68 1.45 -1.18 -9.27
N PRO A 69 1.96 -0.28 -10.14
CA PRO A 69 1.10 0.68 -10.83
C PRO A 69 0.02 -0.03 -11.64
N ASP A 70 0.33 -1.18 -12.26
CA ASP A 70 -0.62 -2.01 -13.00
C ASP A 70 -1.85 -2.43 -12.17
N LYS A 71 -1.67 -2.83 -10.91
CA LYS A 71 -2.78 -3.17 -9.99
C LYS A 71 -3.52 -1.92 -9.52
N ILE A 72 -2.81 -0.83 -9.27
CA ILE A 72 -3.43 0.48 -9.00
C ILE A 72 -4.26 0.92 -10.20
N LEU A 73 -3.87 0.52 -11.43
CA LEU A 73 -4.59 0.85 -12.65
C LEU A 73 -5.98 0.21 -12.71
N THR A 74 -6.17 -0.93 -12.05
CA THR A 74 -7.43 -1.68 -12.04
C THR A 74 -8.36 -1.30 -10.90
N LEU A 75 -7.90 -0.49 -9.94
CA LEU A 75 -8.75 -0.06 -8.84
C LEU A 75 -9.82 0.92 -9.31
N PRO A 76 -11.08 0.78 -8.83
CA PRO A 76 -12.10 1.77 -9.08
C PRO A 76 -11.66 3.10 -8.46
N GLY A 77 -11.62 4.16 -9.27
CA GLY A 77 -11.51 5.53 -8.77
C GLY A 77 -12.72 5.86 -7.90
N ARG A 78 -12.66 6.96 -7.14
CA ARG A 78 -13.81 7.46 -6.38
C ARG A 78 -15.05 7.50 -7.28
N GLU A 79 -15.96 6.56 -7.05
CA GLU A 79 -17.22 6.43 -7.77
C GLU A 79 -17.97 7.77 -7.65
N SER A 80 -18.46 8.28 -8.79
CA SER A 80 -19.36 9.44 -8.85
C SER A 80 -20.80 8.98 -8.69
#